data_AF-A0A1P8EN92-F1
#
_entry.id   AF-A0A1P8EN92-F1
#
_cell.length_a   1.000
_cell.length_b   1.000
_cell.length_c   1.000
_cell.angle_alpha   90.00
_cell.angle_beta   90.00
_cell.angle_gamma   90.00
#
_symmetry.space_group_name_H-M   'P 1'
#
loop_
_entity.id
_entity.type
_entity.pdbx_description
1 polymer ?
#
loop_
_entity_poly.entity_id
_entity_poly.type
_entity_poly.pdbx_seq_one_letter_code
_entity_poly.pdbx_strand_id
1 'polypeptide(L)'
;MSLKKPNKNKAFPESLKTAMHDHFCRINTIIHLPTQEVFITGVFEDFLDDIEPASQNAMYLLNQWPDIQHVYEAISAGIHRDNFEPIALDFSKNDKGFEFLIQIEIAIPQHKFDLDGNCITTHYSWGYYKQVWVFAQTVKHAAGQSIELSKQLNAQTEIDDRNKFLKKLGAYRNAFN
;
A
#
# COMPACT_ATOMS: atom_id res chain seq x y z
N MET A 1 26.63 15.86 -32.31
CA MET A 1 25.36 15.79 -31.56
C MET A 1 25.63 16.08 -30.11
N SER A 2 25.21 17.25 -29.60
CA SER A 2 25.33 17.57 -28.17
C SER A 2 24.14 16.99 -27.42
N LEU A 3 24.36 15.98 -26.58
CA LEU A 3 23.35 15.46 -25.67
C LEU A 3 22.96 16.60 -24.71
N LYS A 4 21.72 17.07 -24.80
CA LYS A 4 21.18 18.05 -23.84
C LYS A 4 21.25 17.42 -22.45
N LYS A 5 21.85 18.13 -21.49
CA LYS A 5 21.81 17.74 -20.07
C LYS A 5 20.34 17.50 -19.66
N PRO A 6 20.04 16.44 -18.90
CA PRO A 6 18.68 16.16 -18.48
C PRO A 6 18.11 17.36 -17.72
N ASN A 7 16.92 17.78 -18.13
CA ASN A 7 16.23 18.95 -17.59
C ASN A 7 15.92 18.70 -16.10
N LYS A 8 16.53 19.46 -15.19
CA LYS A 8 16.36 19.31 -13.72
C LYS A 8 14.90 19.37 -13.27
N ASN A 9 14.01 19.96 -14.06
CA ASN A 9 12.56 20.04 -13.80
C ASN A 9 11.77 18.75 -14.05
N LYS A 10 12.40 17.65 -14.49
CA LYS A 10 11.74 16.33 -14.64
C LYS A 10 12.10 15.33 -13.53
N ALA A 11 12.92 15.72 -12.55
CA ALA A 11 13.28 14.84 -11.45
C ALA A 11 12.07 14.61 -10.52
N PHE A 12 11.96 13.41 -9.96
CA PHE A 12 11.00 13.13 -8.90
C PHE A 12 11.28 14.06 -7.69
N PRO A 13 10.25 14.69 -7.08
CA PRO A 13 10.45 15.74 -6.08
C PRO A 13 11.25 15.24 -4.88
N GLU A 14 12.33 15.95 -4.53
CA GLU A 14 13.21 15.53 -3.44
C GLU A 14 12.48 15.50 -2.09
N SER A 15 11.58 16.46 -1.86
CA SER A 15 10.72 16.48 -0.66
C SER A 15 9.87 15.21 -0.52
N LEU A 16 9.37 14.66 -1.62
CA LEU A 16 8.61 13.40 -1.58
C LEU A 16 9.54 12.21 -1.31
N LYS A 17 10.76 12.19 -1.85
CA LYS A 17 11.72 11.12 -1.54
C LYS A 17 12.09 11.10 -0.07
N THR A 18 12.42 12.28 0.48
CA THR A 18 12.73 12.43 1.90
C THR A 18 11.54 12.01 2.75
N ALA A 19 10.33 12.48 2.43
CA ALA A 19 9.15 12.09 3.20
C ALA A 19 8.86 10.58 3.13
N MET A 20 9.00 9.94 1.96
CA MET A 20 8.83 8.49 1.84
C MET A 20 9.89 7.72 2.64
N HIS A 21 11.14 8.18 2.63
CA HIS A 21 12.21 7.62 3.44
C HIS A 21 11.91 7.74 4.94
N ASP A 22 11.53 8.94 5.40
CA ASP A 22 11.25 9.23 6.81
C ASP A 22 10.00 8.50 7.33
N HIS A 23 9.09 8.17 6.42
CA HIS A 23 7.91 7.35 6.70
C HIS A 23 8.10 5.88 6.30
N PHE A 24 9.32 5.43 6.03
CA PHE A 24 9.65 4.02 5.75
C PHE A 24 8.72 3.34 4.76
N CYS A 25 8.39 4.05 3.67
CA CYS A 25 7.58 3.52 2.58
C CYS A 25 8.29 3.66 1.23
N ARG A 26 8.00 2.74 0.30
CA ARG A 26 8.55 2.75 -1.05
C ARG A 26 7.56 2.24 -2.08
N ILE A 27 7.78 2.64 -3.32
CA ILE A 27 7.09 2.05 -4.47
C ILE A 27 7.85 0.78 -4.84
N ASN A 28 7.15 -0.35 -4.86
CA ASN A 28 7.71 -1.64 -5.29
C ASN A 28 7.43 -1.88 -6.77
N THR A 29 6.17 -1.69 -7.17
CA THR A 29 5.68 -2.12 -8.48
C THR A 29 4.76 -1.07 -9.08
N ILE A 30 4.85 -0.85 -10.39
CA ILE A 30 3.99 0.09 -11.13
C ILE A 30 3.39 -0.63 -12.33
N ILE A 31 2.07 -0.65 -12.40
CA ILE A 31 1.29 -1.13 -13.53
C ILE A 31 0.64 0.08 -14.20
N HIS A 32 0.88 0.24 -15.50
CA HIS A 32 0.19 1.26 -16.29
C HIS A 32 -1.15 0.69 -16.78
N LEU A 33 -2.25 1.24 -16.29
CA LEU A 33 -3.60 0.69 -16.50
C LEU A 33 -4.07 0.76 -17.96
N PRO A 34 -3.91 1.89 -18.67
CA PRO A 34 -4.38 2.00 -20.05
C PRO A 34 -3.76 0.98 -21.02
N THR A 35 -2.57 0.45 -20.70
CA THR A 35 -1.90 -0.54 -21.56
C THR A 35 -2.26 -1.99 -21.24
N GLN A 36 -2.99 -2.27 -20.15
CA GLN A 36 -3.30 -3.65 -19.77
C GLN A 36 -4.26 -4.35 -20.76
N GLU A 37 -5.09 -3.61 -21.50
CA GLU A 37 -5.93 -4.20 -22.57
C GLU A 37 -5.10 -4.79 -23.74
N VAL A 38 -3.90 -4.27 -23.95
CA VAL A 38 -3.01 -4.69 -25.05
C VAL A 38 -2.13 -5.84 -24.62
N PHE A 39 -1.71 -5.82 -23.35
CA PHE A 39 -0.84 -6.83 -22.79
C PHE A 39 -1.07 -6.94 -21.28
N ILE A 40 -1.67 -8.05 -20.87
CA ILE A 40 -1.79 -8.40 -19.47
C ILE A 40 -0.41 -8.80 -18.98
N THR A 41 0.14 -7.98 -18.09
CA THR A 41 1.43 -8.28 -17.46
C THR A 41 1.23 -9.36 -16.40
N GLY A 42 2.22 -10.27 -16.23
CA GLY A 42 2.17 -11.23 -15.12
C GLY A 42 2.04 -10.57 -13.75
N VAL A 43 2.54 -9.34 -13.62
CA VAL A 43 2.38 -8.49 -12.41
C VAL A 43 0.91 -8.06 -12.18
N PHE A 44 0.14 -7.89 -13.25
CA PHE A 44 -1.30 -7.64 -13.13
C PHE A 44 -2.05 -8.91 -12.72
N GLU A 45 -1.63 -10.08 -13.22
CA GLU A 45 -2.13 -11.36 -12.73
C GLU A 45 -1.83 -11.53 -11.22
N ASP A 46 -0.58 -11.25 -10.80
CA ASP A 46 -0.19 -11.27 -9.39
C ASP A 46 -1.06 -10.33 -8.54
N PHE A 47 -1.42 -9.14 -9.06
CA PHE A 47 -2.38 -8.25 -8.38
C PHE A 47 -3.77 -8.90 -8.19
N LEU A 48 -4.30 -9.55 -9.22
CA LEU A 48 -5.60 -10.20 -9.18
C LEU A 48 -5.60 -11.43 -8.26
N ASP A 49 -4.47 -12.13 -8.17
CA ASP A 49 -4.29 -13.28 -7.29
C ASP A 49 -4.04 -12.85 -5.82
N ASP A 50 -3.29 -11.76 -5.60
CA ASP A 50 -2.91 -11.26 -4.27
C ASP A 50 -4.06 -10.57 -3.53
N ILE A 51 -5.06 -10.08 -4.25
CA ILE A 51 -6.10 -9.26 -3.64
C ILE A 51 -7.17 -10.13 -2.96
N GLU A 52 -6.96 -10.34 -1.66
CA GLU A 52 -7.93 -11.07 -0.84
C GLU A 52 -9.25 -10.28 -0.71
N PRO A 53 -10.40 -10.88 -1.10
CA PRO A 53 -11.71 -10.29 -0.90
C PRO A 53 -11.96 -9.97 0.58
N ALA A 54 -12.57 -8.82 0.86
CA ALA A 54 -12.80 -8.30 2.20
C ALA A 54 -11.54 -7.92 3.02
N SER A 55 -10.34 -7.96 2.42
CA SER A 55 -9.16 -7.39 3.05
C SER A 55 -9.26 -5.86 3.17
N GLN A 56 -8.52 -5.27 4.10
CA GLN A 56 -8.45 -3.81 4.23
C GLN A 56 -7.94 -3.13 2.96
N ASN A 57 -7.03 -3.79 2.22
CA ASN A 57 -6.51 -3.29 0.94
C ASN A 57 -7.60 -3.32 -0.15
N ALA A 58 -8.38 -4.40 -0.24
CA ALA A 58 -9.53 -4.49 -1.13
C ALA A 58 -10.57 -3.38 -0.86
N MET A 59 -10.94 -3.18 0.41
CA MET A 59 -11.87 -2.12 0.80
C MET A 59 -11.31 -0.73 0.51
N TYR A 60 -10.00 -0.52 0.69
CA TYR A 60 -9.35 0.74 0.38
C TYR A 60 -9.43 1.06 -1.11
N LEU A 61 -9.11 0.09 -1.98
CA LEU A 61 -9.18 0.23 -3.43
C LEU A 61 -10.63 0.44 -3.92
N LEU A 62 -11.61 -0.29 -3.37
CA LEU A 62 -13.03 -0.06 -3.65
C LEU A 62 -13.48 1.35 -3.30
N ASN A 63 -12.98 1.92 -2.20
CA ASN A 63 -13.30 3.31 -1.84
C ASN A 63 -12.67 4.33 -2.81
N GLN A 64 -11.53 4.01 -3.43
CA GLN A 64 -10.92 4.86 -4.45
C GLN A 64 -11.67 4.77 -5.78
N TRP A 65 -12.13 3.56 -6.13
CA TRP A 65 -12.83 3.29 -7.37
C TRP A 65 -13.97 2.29 -7.11
N PRO A 66 -15.20 2.77 -6.81
CA PRO A 66 -16.31 1.87 -6.53
C PRO A 66 -16.71 1.01 -7.73
N ASP A 67 -16.53 1.51 -8.96
CA ASP A 67 -16.99 0.84 -10.18
C ASP A 67 -16.20 -0.44 -10.52
N ILE A 68 -15.11 -0.76 -9.81
CA ILE A 68 -14.42 -2.05 -9.95
C ILE A 68 -14.98 -3.13 -9.01
N GLN A 69 -16.14 -2.91 -8.38
CA GLN A 69 -16.77 -3.89 -7.50
C GLN A 69 -16.96 -5.27 -8.15
N HIS A 70 -17.34 -5.30 -9.43
CA HIS A 70 -17.49 -6.56 -10.17
C HIS A 70 -16.18 -7.36 -10.27
N VAL A 71 -15.03 -6.69 -10.26
CA VAL A 71 -13.71 -7.35 -10.22
C VAL A 71 -13.54 -8.09 -8.90
N TYR A 72 -13.90 -7.47 -7.78
CA TYR A 72 -13.84 -8.13 -6.46
C TYR A 72 -14.84 -9.29 -6.33
N GLU A 73 -16.03 -9.13 -6.89
CA GLU A 73 -17.03 -10.20 -6.94
C GLU A 73 -16.51 -11.38 -7.76
N ALA A 74 -15.86 -11.11 -8.90
CA ALA A 74 -15.21 -12.13 -9.69
C ALA A 74 -14.09 -12.85 -8.91
N ILE A 75 -13.22 -12.10 -8.20
CA ILE A 75 -12.14 -12.68 -7.37
C ILE A 75 -12.72 -13.56 -6.26
N SER A 76 -13.77 -13.08 -5.60
CA SER A 76 -14.47 -13.83 -4.56
C SER A 76 -15.10 -15.12 -5.07
N ALA A 77 -15.57 -15.13 -6.32
CA ALA A 77 -16.14 -16.30 -6.97
C ALA A 77 -15.09 -17.29 -7.50
N GLY A 78 -13.79 -16.96 -7.38
CA GLY A 78 -12.69 -17.71 -7.96
C GLY A 78 -12.49 -17.31 -9.42
N ILE A 79 -11.63 -16.30 -9.66
CA ILE A 79 -11.28 -15.93 -11.02
C ILE A 79 -10.54 -17.07 -11.71
N HIS A 80 -11.06 -17.48 -12.85
CA HIS A 80 -10.29 -18.21 -13.84
C HIS A 80 -9.47 -17.23 -14.67
N ARG A 81 -8.22 -17.60 -15.02
CA ARG A 81 -7.33 -16.79 -15.87
C ARG A 81 -8.00 -16.30 -17.16
N ASP A 82 -8.95 -17.07 -17.71
CA ASP A 82 -9.74 -16.70 -18.88
C ASP A 82 -10.58 -15.42 -18.68
N ASN A 83 -10.79 -14.98 -17.43
CA ASN A 83 -11.50 -13.74 -17.09
C ASN A 83 -10.56 -12.54 -16.87
N PHE A 84 -9.24 -12.70 -16.97
CA PHE A 84 -8.30 -11.59 -16.79
C PHE A 84 -8.40 -10.54 -17.91
N GLU A 85 -8.65 -10.96 -19.15
CA GLU A 85 -8.80 -10.05 -20.30
C GLU A 85 -9.99 -9.07 -20.17
N PRO A 86 -11.22 -9.52 -19.88
CA PRO A 86 -12.33 -8.62 -19.59
C PRO A 86 -12.03 -7.63 -18.47
N ILE A 87 -11.36 -8.09 -17.40
CA ILE A 87 -11.02 -7.23 -16.26
C ILE A 87 -9.96 -6.20 -16.67
N ALA A 88 -8.89 -6.60 -17.35
CA ALA A 88 -7.87 -5.69 -17.84
C ALA A 88 -8.47 -4.60 -18.75
N LEU A 89 -9.45 -4.97 -19.58
CA LEU A 89 -10.19 -4.03 -20.43
C LEU A 89 -10.97 -3.01 -19.59
N ASP A 90 -11.65 -3.42 -18.52
CA ASP A 90 -12.35 -2.50 -17.63
C ASP A 90 -11.41 -1.51 -16.95
N PHE A 91 -10.23 -1.98 -16.52
CA PHE A 91 -9.18 -1.12 -15.96
C PHE A 91 -8.64 -0.12 -16.99
N SER A 92 -8.49 -0.53 -18.25
CA SER A 92 -8.00 0.35 -19.32
C SER A 92 -9.00 1.46 -19.70
N LYS A 93 -10.31 1.18 -19.56
CA LYS A 93 -11.41 2.10 -19.89
C LYS A 93 -11.82 3.01 -18.74
N ASN A 94 -11.02 3.04 -17.68
CA ASN A 94 -11.23 3.89 -16.50
C ASN A 94 -11.55 5.35 -16.88
N ASP A 95 -12.64 5.90 -16.36
CA ASP A 95 -13.01 7.30 -16.51
C ASP A 95 -12.60 8.18 -15.30
N LYS A 96 -12.10 7.57 -14.22
CA LYS A 96 -11.69 8.27 -12.98
C LYS A 96 -10.33 8.96 -13.06
N GLY A 97 -9.62 8.78 -14.17
CA GLY A 97 -8.31 9.41 -14.39
C GLY A 97 -7.15 8.76 -13.65
N PHE A 98 -7.30 7.52 -13.15
CA PHE A 98 -6.15 6.75 -12.66
C PHE A 98 -5.36 6.19 -13.84
N GLU A 99 -4.07 6.53 -13.88
CA GLU A 99 -3.14 6.08 -14.91
C GLU A 99 -2.37 4.83 -14.47
N PHE A 100 -2.23 4.64 -13.15
CA PHE A 100 -1.42 3.59 -12.56
C PHE A 100 -2.16 2.83 -11.46
N LEU A 101 -1.83 1.55 -11.36
CA LEU A 101 -2.02 0.71 -10.19
C LEU A 101 -0.63 0.40 -9.62
N ILE A 102 -0.39 0.78 -8.38
CA ILE A 102 0.96 0.80 -7.80
C ILE A 102 0.97 -0.04 -6.52
N GLN A 103 1.89 -0.99 -6.44
CA GLN A 103 2.18 -1.68 -5.19
C GLN A 103 3.18 -0.86 -4.40
N ILE A 104 2.80 -0.54 -3.16
CA ILE A 104 3.65 0.13 -2.20
C ILE A 104 4.03 -0.85 -1.09
N GLU A 105 5.22 -0.67 -0.55
CA GLU A 105 5.70 -1.37 0.62
C GLU A 105 5.88 -0.38 1.76
N ILE A 106 5.34 -0.74 2.92
CA ILE A 106 5.39 0.07 4.13
C ILE A 106 6.01 -0.79 5.23
N ALA A 107 7.14 -0.35 5.80
CA ALA A 107 7.76 -1.06 6.92
C ALA A 107 6.80 -1.07 8.12
N ILE A 108 6.66 -2.23 8.76
CA ILE A 108 5.80 -2.37 9.94
C ILE A 108 6.58 -1.85 11.15
N PRO A 109 6.08 -0.82 11.86
CA PRO A 109 6.75 -0.29 13.04
C PRO A 109 6.61 -1.24 14.23
N GLN A 110 7.58 -1.18 15.14
CA GLN A 110 7.55 -1.86 16.42
C GLN A 110 7.77 -0.86 17.54
N HIS A 111 6.91 -0.91 18.55
CA HIS A 111 6.91 0.06 19.64
C HIS A 111 7.39 -0.56 20.95
N LYS A 112 8.18 0.20 21.70
CA LYS A 112 8.53 -0.12 23.09
C LYS A 112 7.85 0.87 24.01
N PHE A 113 7.39 0.36 25.16
CA PHE A 113 6.66 1.14 26.14
C PHE A 113 7.35 1.08 27.51
N ASP A 114 7.23 2.15 28.28
CA ASP A 114 7.56 2.17 29.70
C ASP A 114 6.46 1.50 30.55
N LEU A 115 6.67 1.41 31.88
CA LEU A 115 5.70 0.80 32.80
C LEU A 115 4.40 1.59 32.98
N ASP A 116 4.39 2.86 32.59
CA ASP A 116 3.20 3.71 32.56
C ASP A 116 2.46 3.59 31.22
N GLY A 117 3.03 2.83 30.27
CA GLY A 117 2.48 2.55 28.97
C GLY A 117 2.81 3.60 27.92
N ASN A 118 3.70 4.56 28.19
CA ASN A 118 4.11 5.57 27.19
C ASN A 118 5.08 4.97 26.19
N CYS A 119 4.93 5.34 24.91
CA CYS A 119 5.85 4.92 23.86
C CYS A 119 7.21 5.62 24.05
N ILE A 120 8.28 4.83 24.19
CA ILE A 120 9.64 5.32 24.37
C ILE A 120 10.49 5.19 23.11
N THR A 121 10.14 4.27 22.21
CA THR A 121 10.91 4.05 20.99
C THR A 121 10.04 3.40 19.92
N THR A 122 10.18 3.89 18.70
CA THR A 122 9.65 3.27 17.48
C THR A 122 10.83 2.75 16.66
N HIS A 123 10.77 1.49 16.26
CA HIS A 123 11.74 0.85 15.40
C HIS A 123 11.07 0.41 14.09
N TYR A 124 11.77 0.57 12.98
CA TYR A 124 11.35 0.08 11.67
C TYR A 124 12.35 -0.95 11.16
N SER A 125 11.87 -1.98 10.48
CA SER A 125 12.71 -2.98 9.83
C SER A 125 12.16 -3.30 8.45
N TRP A 126 13.01 -3.25 7.42
CA TRP A 126 12.66 -3.70 6.08
C TRP A 126 12.56 -5.23 5.98
N GLY A 127 12.85 -5.97 7.05
CA GLY A 127 12.56 -7.41 7.12
C GLY A 127 11.07 -7.73 7.33
N TYR A 128 10.27 -6.74 7.74
CA TYR A 128 8.83 -6.88 7.96
C TYR A 128 8.10 -5.68 7.35
N TYR A 129 7.44 -5.88 6.23
CA TYR A 129 6.69 -4.83 5.55
C TYR A 129 5.30 -5.32 5.15
N LYS A 130 4.38 -4.38 5.02
CA LYS A 130 3.05 -4.59 4.46
C LYS A 130 3.07 -4.13 3.00
N GLN A 131 2.62 -5.00 2.10
CA GLN A 131 2.33 -4.64 0.72
C GLN A 131 0.88 -4.16 0.60
N VAL A 132 0.69 -3.05 -0.09
CA VAL A 132 -0.62 -2.44 -0.33
C VAL A 132 -0.67 -1.99 -1.79
N TRP A 133 -1.83 -2.15 -2.42
CA TRP A 133 -2.05 -1.70 -3.79
C TRP A 133 -2.85 -0.40 -3.76
N VAL A 134 -2.50 0.56 -4.61
CA VAL A 134 -3.19 1.85 -4.69
C VAL A 134 -3.42 2.28 -6.14
N PHE A 135 -4.54 2.92 -6.41
CA PHE A 135 -4.76 3.62 -7.67
C PHE A 135 -4.12 5.01 -7.65
N ALA A 136 -3.50 5.41 -8.74
CA ALA A 136 -2.89 6.72 -8.83
C ALA A 136 -2.95 7.36 -10.21
N GLN A 137 -3.23 8.67 -10.23
CA GLN A 137 -3.15 9.49 -11.43
C GLN A 137 -1.70 9.75 -11.86
N THR A 138 -0.77 9.77 -10.91
CA THR A 138 0.66 9.93 -11.17
C THR A 138 1.49 9.17 -10.12
N VAL A 139 2.75 8.87 -10.43
CA VAL A 139 3.69 8.30 -9.44
C VAL A 139 3.84 9.20 -8.20
N LYS A 140 3.74 10.54 -8.36
CA LYS A 140 3.78 11.49 -7.24
C LYS A 140 2.54 11.38 -6.36
N HIS A 141 1.38 11.14 -6.96
CA HIS A 141 0.15 10.89 -6.22
C HIS A 141 0.26 9.61 -5.39
N ALA A 142 0.78 8.52 -5.95
CA ALA A 142 1.03 7.29 -5.20
C ALA A 142 2.03 7.47 -4.06
N ALA A 143 3.09 8.25 -4.27
CA ALA A 143 4.04 8.58 -3.20
C ALA A 143 3.36 9.31 -2.03
N GLY A 144 2.51 10.30 -2.32
CA GLY A 144 1.70 10.96 -1.30
C GLY A 144 0.81 9.98 -0.53
N GLN A 145 0.11 9.10 -1.24
CA GLN A 145 -0.72 8.06 -0.61
C GLN A 145 0.10 7.10 0.26
N SER A 146 1.29 6.70 -0.18
CA SER A 146 2.17 5.80 0.57
C SER A 146 2.62 6.39 1.91
N ILE A 147 2.85 7.71 1.95
CA ILE A 147 3.19 8.44 3.17
C ILE A 147 2.01 8.44 4.15
N GLU A 148 0.81 8.76 3.66
CA GLU A 148 -0.39 8.80 4.50
C GLU A 148 -0.77 7.41 5.03
N LEU A 149 -0.69 6.38 4.19
CA LEU A 149 -0.92 4.99 4.61
C LEU A 149 0.12 4.54 5.65
N SER A 150 1.38 4.96 5.51
CA SER A 150 2.41 4.66 6.51
C SER A 150 2.12 5.30 7.86
N LYS A 151 1.71 6.57 7.88
CA LYS A 151 1.32 7.27 9.11
C LYS A 151 0.15 6.56 9.80
N GLN A 152 -0.87 6.16 9.03
CA GLN A 152 -2.03 5.42 9.54
C GLN A 152 -1.62 4.06 10.11
N LEU A 153 -0.78 3.31 9.39
CA LEU A 153 -0.28 2.02 9.86
C LEU A 153 0.52 2.20 11.16
N ASN A 154 1.36 3.23 11.26
CA ASN A 154 2.12 3.51 12.46
C ASN A 154 1.22 3.79 13.66
N ALA A 155 0.26 4.71 13.50
CA ALA A 155 -0.67 5.05 14.57
C ALA A 155 -1.50 3.83 15.05
N GLN A 156 -2.01 3.03 14.11
CA GLN A 156 -2.77 1.82 14.44
C GLN A 156 -1.89 0.78 15.15
N THR A 157 -0.68 0.54 14.65
CA THR A 157 0.25 -0.43 15.22
C THR A 157 0.67 -0.03 16.63
N GLU A 158 0.88 1.26 16.90
CA GLU A 158 1.19 1.75 18.24
C GLU A 158 0.06 1.46 19.23
N ILE A 159 -1.20 1.71 18.85
CA ILE A 159 -2.37 1.41 19.68
C ILE A 159 -2.43 -0.09 20.00
N ASP A 160 -2.26 -0.94 18.98
CA ASP A 160 -2.33 -2.39 19.13
C ASP A 160 -1.20 -2.92 20.03
N ASP A 161 0.03 -2.44 19.82
CA ASP A 161 1.18 -2.84 20.62
C ASP A 161 1.06 -2.36 22.07
N ARG A 162 0.54 -1.15 22.29
CA ARG A 162 0.28 -0.61 23.63
C ARG A 162 -0.76 -1.43 24.37
N ASN A 163 -1.86 -1.78 23.71
CA ASN A 163 -2.90 -2.62 24.30
C ASN A 163 -2.37 -4.01 24.68
N LYS A 164 -1.55 -4.62 23.80
CA LYS A 164 -0.87 -5.88 24.10
C LYS A 164 0.08 -5.74 25.29
N PHE A 165 0.85 -4.66 25.34
CA PHE A 165 1.78 -4.39 26.44
C PHE A 165 1.05 -4.24 27.78
N LEU A 166 0.03 -3.38 27.86
CA LEU A 166 -0.74 -3.13 29.08
C LEU A 166 -1.44 -4.40 29.59
N LYS A 167 -1.98 -5.23 28.67
CA LYS A 167 -2.56 -6.53 29.03
C LYS A 167 -1.53 -7.47 29.67
N LYS A 168 -0.32 -7.54 29.11
CA LYS A 168 0.77 -8.35 29.67
C LYS A 168 1.23 -7.82 31.03
N LEU A 169 1.36 -6.51 31.17
CA LEU A 169 1.75 -5.86 32.42
C LEU A 169 0.72 -6.10 33.53
N GLY A 170 -0.57 -6.00 33.22
CA GLY A 170 -1.65 -6.31 34.16
C GLY A 170 -1.64 -7.77 34.60
N ALA A 171 -1.45 -8.72 33.66
CA ALA A 171 -1.29 -10.13 33.99
C ALA A 171 -0.07 -10.39 34.89
N TYR A 172 1.05 -9.71 34.64
CA TYR A 172 2.25 -9.80 35.49
C TYR A 172 1.96 -9.27 36.90
N ARG A 173 1.37 -8.08 37.03
CA ARG A 173 1.03 -7.50 38.34
C ARG A 173 0.09 -8.40 39.15
N ASN A 174 -0.85 -9.08 38.51
CA ASN A 174 -1.77 -10.01 39.17
C ASN A 174 -1.13 -11.35 39.58
N ALA A 175 -0.02 -11.75 38.96
CA ALA A 175 0.67 -13.00 39.28
C ALA A 175 1.61 -12.89 40.49
N PHE A 176 1.98 -11.67 40.88
CA PHE A 176 2.96 -11.38 41.94
C PHE A 176 2.40 -10.54 43.11
N ASN A 177 1.08 -10.31 43.12
CA ASN A 177 0.32 -9.78 44.26
C ASN A 177 -0.56 -10.89 44.83
#